data_AF-A0A2G6C4S9-F1
#
_entry.id   AF-A0A2G6C4S9-F1
#
_cell.length_a   1.000
_cell.length_b   1.000
_cell.length_c   1.000
_cell.angle_alpha   90.00
_cell.angle_beta   90.00
_cell.angle_gamma   90.00
#
_symmetry.space_group_name_H-M   'P 1'
#
loop_
_entity.id
_entity.type
_entity.pdbx_description
1 polymer ?
#
loop_
_entity_poly.entity_id
_entity_poly.type
_entity_poly.pdbx_seq_one_letter_code
_entity_poly.pdbx_strand_id
1 'polypeptide(L)'
;MTTTDKTKGFTIVELTLAILFVSILLLAFAVVTIRIGHMYEKGITIKTINQIGRETMDSLRRDVRRSESFLELKNSDSDNGNFRLCLKNVVYLGNYGKMLNSDSPGIDATRFKIDGKPARLVRIEGNDVRDKYCADVPKYDITADKRSELLVSDNTELAVHKLAVSPAVTHGISKLYKLDIEVGTNKKGSLDNNTRCRINHDDSLGAKPDFDYCSVVEFTTFVRIGGVE
;
A
#
# COMPACT_ATOMS: atom_id res chain seq x y z
N MET A 1 -50.25 -2.63 -65.39
CA MET A 1 -51.03 -2.90 -64.16
C MET A 1 -50.04 -2.88 -63.01
N THR A 2 -49.94 -1.74 -62.32
CA THR A 2 -48.94 -1.45 -61.29
C THR A 2 -49.39 -2.05 -59.96
N THR A 3 -48.60 -2.96 -59.40
CA THR A 3 -48.84 -3.55 -58.09
C THR A 3 -48.60 -2.49 -57.01
N THR A 4 -49.66 -2.09 -56.33
CA THR A 4 -49.62 -1.18 -55.18
C THR A 4 -49.00 -1.91 -53.99
N ASP A 5 -47.78 -1.54 -53.61
CA ASP A 5 -47.13 -2.06 -52.41
C ASP A 5 -47.93 -1.67 -51.16
N LYS A 6 -48.44 -2.66 -50.43
CA LYS A 6 -49.06 -2.46 -49.11
C LYS A 6 -47.95 -2.18 -48.10
N THR A 7 -47.74 -0.91 -47.76
CA THR A 7 -46.90 -0.51 -46.63
C THR A 7 -47.58 -0.93 -45.32
N LYS A 8 -47.11 -2.02 -44.72
CA LYS A 8 -47.53 -2.43 -43.38
C LYS A 8 -46.86 -1.51 -42.36
N GLY A 9 -47.66 -0.70 -41.67
CA GLY A 9 -47.20 0.07 -40.51
C GLY A 9 -47.06 -0.81 -39.26
N PHE A 10 -46.13 -0.48 -38.38
CA PHE A 10 -46.00 -1.13 -37.07
C PHE A 10 -47.14 -0.71 -36.14
N THR A 11 -47.60 -1.64 -35.31
CA THR A 11 -48.53 -1.30 -34.23
C THR A 11 -47.82 -0.51 -33.13
N ILE A 12 -48.56 0.36 -32.43
CA ILE A 12 -48.01 1.13 -31.29
C ILE A 12 -47.43 0.17 -30.24
N VAL A 13 -48.06 -0.99 -30.03
CA VAL A 13 -47.60 -1.99 -29.06
C VAL A 13 -46.24 -2.58 -29.47
N GLU A 14 -46.05 -2.99 -30.73
CA GLU A 14 -44.76 -3.47 -31.22
C GLU A 14 -43.66 -2.42 -31.10
N LEU A 15 -43.98 -1.15 -31.42
CA LEU A 15 -43.03 -0.06 -31.30
C LEU A 15 -42.62 0.20 -29.84
N THR A 16 -43.58 0.21 -28.91
CA THR A 16 -43.30 0.41 -27.48
C THR A 16 -42.48 -0.74 -26.89
N LEU A 17 -42.75 -1.99 -27.29
CA LEU A 17 -41.95 -3.15 -26.87
C LEU A 17 -40.52 -3.10 -27.41
N ALA A 18 -40.35 -2.69 -28.68
CA ALA A 18 -39.02 -2.53 -29.28
C ALA A 18 -38.19 -1.46 -28.54
N ILE A 19 -38.80 -0.31 -28.21
CA ILE A 19 -38.12 0.78 -27.49
C ILE A 19 -37.78 0.36 -26.05
N LEU A 20 -38.67 -0.37 -25.37
CA LEU A 20 -38.39 -0.92 -24.03
C LEU A 20 -37.18 -1.86 -24.05
N PHE A 21 -37.10 -2.76 -25.03
CA PHE A 21 -35.98 -3.67 -25.18
C PHE A 21 -34.66 -2.92 -25.39
N VAL A 22 -34.65 -1.92 -26.29
CA VAL A 22 -33.46 -1.08 -26.54
C VAL A 22 -33.04 -0.31 -25.29
N SER A 23 -34.00 0.20 -24.52
CA SER A 23 -33.71 0.96 -23.29
C SER A 23 -33.05 0.09 -22.22
N ILE A 24 -33.55 -1.13 -22.02
CA ILE A 24 -32.96 -2.09 -21.07
C ILE A 24 -31.55 -2.48 -21.52
N LEU A 25 -31.35 -2.69 -22.83
CA LEU A 25 -30.04 -3.02 -23.39
C LEU A 25 -29.02 -1.89 -23.14
N LEU A 26 -29.42 -0.62 -23.35
CA LEU A 26 -28.56 0.53 -23.09
C LEU A 26 -28.22 0.68 -21.61
N LEU A 27 -29.17 0.41 -20.70
CA LEU A 27 -28.93 0.44 -19.27
C LEU A 27 -27.96 -0.68 -18.85
N ALA A 28 -28.14 -1.89 -19.37
CA ALA A 28 -27.23 -2.99 -19.12
C ALA A 28 -25.80 -2.65 -19.59
N PHE A 29 -25.65 -2.06 -20.78
CA PHE A 29 -24.36 -1.60 -21.28
C PHE A 29 -23.73 -0.55 -20.37
N ALA A 30 -24.49 0.46 -19.95
CA ALA A 30 -24.01 1.51 -19.05
C ALA A 30 -23.48 0.94 -17.72
N VAL A 31 -24.21 -0.01 -17.12
CA VAL A 31 -23.78 -0.68 -15.88
C VAL A 31 -22.48 -1.45 -16.11
N VAL A 32 -22.36 -2.19 -17.22
CA VAL A 32 -21.13 -2.94 -17.55
C VAL A 32 -19.94 -1.99 -17.71
N THR A 33 -20.09 -0.87 -18.41
CA THR A 33 -19.02 0.11 -18.57
C THR A 33 -18.55 0.68 -17.23
N ILE A 34 -19.47 1.00 -16.32
CA ILE A 34 -19.13 1.46 -14.96
C ILE A 34 -18.32 0.39 -14.20
N ARG A 35 -18.75 -0.88 -14.27
CA ARG A 35 -18.04 -1.98 -13.60
C ARG A 35 -16.63 -2.19 -14.15
N ILE A 36 -16.45 -2.08 -15.46
CA ILE A 36 -15.12 -2.14 -16.08
C ILE A 36 -14.23 -1.01 -15.57
N GLY A 37 -14.76 0.21 -15.42
CA GLY A 37 -14.03 1.34 -14.85
C GLY A 37 -13.51 1.07 -13.44
N HIS A 38 -14.38 0.59 -12.55
CA HIS A 38 -14.00 0.21 -11.19
C HIS A 38 -12.93 -0.90 -11.13
N MET A 39 -13.05 -1.92 -11.98
CA MET A 39 -12.04 -2.97 -12.10
C MET A 39 -10.70 -2.44 -12.61
N TYR A 40 -10.72 -1.46 -13.51
CA TYR A 40 -9.52 -0.83 -14.05
C TYR A 40 -8.76 -0.03 -12.98
N GLU A 41 -9.47 0.78 -12.19
CA GLU A 41 -8.87 1.52 -11.06
C GLU A 41 -8.20 0.57 -10.07
N LYS A 42 -8.91 -0.50 -9.68
CA LYS A 42 -8.37 -1.54 -8.81
C LYS A 42 -7.13 -2.22 -9.41
N GLY A 43 -7.17 -2.51 -10.71
CA GLY A 43 -6.05 -3.07 -11.45
C GLY A 43 -4.82 -2.17 -11.42
N ILE A 44 -4.98 -0.86 -11.62
CA ILE A 44 -3.89 0.11 -11.51
C ILE A 44 -3.31 0.12 -10.08
N THR A 45 -4.16 0.16 -9.05
CA THR A 45 -3.70 0.20 -7.67
C THR A 45 -2.91 -1.06 -7.30
N ILE A 46 -3.42 -2.24 -7.64
CA ILE A 46 -2.72 -3.52 -7.42
C ILE A 46 -1.39 -3.54 -8.18
N LYS A 47 -1.37 -3.08 -9.43
CA LYS A 47 -0.13 -3.00 -10.23
C LYS A 47 0.90 -2.10 -9.56
N THR A 48 0.48 -0.92 -9.11
CA THR A 48 1.33 0.08 -8.46
C THR A 48 1.92 -0.45 -7.16
N ILE A 49 1.10 -1.06 -6.30
CA ILE A 49 1.56 -1.70 -5.04
C ILE A 49 2.57 -2.80 -5.34
N ASN A 50 2.29 -3.66 -6.32
CA ASN A 50 3.18 -4.74 -6.70
C ASN A 50 4.53 -4.24 -7.25
N GLN A 51 4.51 -3.18 -8.05
CA GLN A 51 5.74 -2.59 -8.59
C GLN A 51 6.59 -2.00 -7.46
N ILE A 52 6.01 -1.10 -6.67
CA ILE A 52 6.69 -0.42 -5.57
C ILE A 52 7.15 -1.42 -4.49
N GLY A 53 6.31 -2.40 -4.16
CA GLY A 53 6.65 -3.44 -3.17
C GLY A 53 7.82 -4.31 -3.61
N ARG A 54 7.89 -4.69 -4.90
CA ARG A 54 9.05 -5.40 -5.45
C ARG A 54 10.31 -4.55 -5.43
N GLU A 55 10.24 -3.30 -5.88
CA GLU A 55 11.37 -2.36 -5.86
C GLU A 55 11.90 -2.13 -4.44
N THR A 56 10.98 -1.97 -3.48
CA THR A 56 11.28 -1.84 -2.05
C THR A 56 11.95 -3.10 -1.50
N MET A 57 11.38 -4.28 -1.78
CA MET A 57 11.91 -5.56 -1.30
C MET A 57 13.31 -5.84 -1.88
N ASP A 58 13.54 -5.52 -3.15
CA ASP A 58 14.84 -5.68 -3.78
C ASP A 58 15.88 -4.69 -3.23
N SER A 59 15.48 -3.45 -2.94
CA SER A 59 16.33 -2.51 -2.21
C SER A 59 16.72 -3.08 -0.84
N LEU A 60 15.74 -3.55 -0.08
CA LEU A 60 15.96 -4.09 1.27
C LEU A 60 16.86 -5.32 1.24
N ARG A 61 16.62 -6.28 0.34
CA ARG A 61 17.48 -7.46 0.15
C ARG A 61 18.92 -7.06 -0.15
N ARG A 62 19.13 -6.08 -1.04
CA ARG A 62 20.46 -5.60 -1.41
C ARG A 62 21.18 -4.98 -0.22
N ASP A 63 20.51 -4.16 0.58
CA ASP A 63 21.12 -3.52 1.75
C ASP A 63 21.38 -4.50 2.89
N VAL A 64 20.47 -5.44 3.14
CA VAL A 64 20.70 -6.49 4.15
C VAL A 64 21.92 -7.31 3.79
N ARG A 65 22.05 -7.73 2.52
CA ARG A 65 23.23 -8.47 2.05
C ARG A 65 24.53 -7.68 2.23
N ARG A 66 24.49 -6.35 2.15
CA ARG A 66 25.63 -5.45 2.39
C ARG A 66 25.89 -5.17 3.88
N SER A 67 24.91 -5.39 4.75
CA SER A 67 25.00 -5.07 6.19
C SER A 67 25.95 -6.00 6.95
N GLU A 68 26.32 -7.14 6.36
CA GLU A 68 27.24 -8.20 6.83
C GLU A 68 26.88 -8.85 8.19
N SER A 69 26.48 -8.08 9.21
CA SER A 69 26.33 -8.58 10.58
C SER A 69 25.19 -7.98 11.39
N PHE A 70 24.51 -6.91 10.93
CA PHE A 70 23.51 -6.22 11.73
C PHE A 70 22.13 -6.11 11.05
N LEU A 71 21.09 -6.57 11.76
CA LEU A 71 19.68 -6.40 11.44
C LEU A 71 18.87 -6.39 12.73
N GLU A 72 18.17 -5.29 12.97
CA GLU A 72 17.28 -5.15 14.12
C GLU A 72 16.01 -4.41 13.70
N LEU A 73 14.85 -4.94 14.08
CA LEU A 73 13.57 -4.25 13.94
C LEU A 73 13.20 -3.62 15.28
N LYS A 74 13.07 -2.29 15.29
CA LYS A 74 12.52 -1.52 16.42
C LYS A 74 11.07 -1.13 16.09
N ASN A 75 10.20 -1.22 17.09
CA ASN A 75 8.77 -0.88 17.00
C ASN A 75 8.05 -1.65 15.88
N SER A 76 7.82 -2.95 16.14
CA SER A 76 7.05 -3.82 15.25
C SER A 76 5.52 -3.71 15.44
N ASP A 77 5.09 -2.96 16.45
CA ASP A 77 3.67 -2.79 16.77
C ASP A 77 3.00 -1.86 15.75
N SER A 78 2.24 -2.47 14.84
CA SER A 78 1.48 -1.79 13.78
C SER A 78 0.33 -0.94 14.31
N ASP A 79 -0.11 -1.16 15.55
CA ASP A 79 -1.26 -0.46 16.12
C ASP A 79 -0.90 0.91 16.68
N ASN A 80 0.32 1.08 17.18
CA ASN A 80 0.71 2.25 18.00
C ASN A 80 2.01 2.92 17.56
N GLY A 81 2.51 2.66 16.35
CA GLY A 81 3.92 2.91 16.08
C GLY A 81 4.30 3.57 14.76
N ASN A 82 5.48 4.17 14.83
CA ASN A 82 6.45 4.14 13.76
C ASN A 82 7.20 2.81 13.77
N PHE A 83 8.02 2.57 12.76
CA PHE A 83 8.94 1.43 12.72
C PHE A 83 10.32 1.88 12.25
N ARG A 84 11.33 1.10 12.64
CA ARG A 84 12.70 1.25 12.15
C ARG A 84 13.33 -0.12 11.97
N LEU A 85 13.79 -0.38 10.76
CA LEU A 85 14.60 -1.53 10.44
C LEU A 85 16.04 -1.06 10.24
N CYS A 86 16.86 -1.45 11.20
CA CYS A 86 18.20 -0.95 11.41
C CYS A 86 19.22 -1.93 10.84
N LEU A 87 19.98 -1.46 9.86
CA LEU A 87 21.15 -2.12 9.29
C LEU A 87 22.40 -1.34 9.70
N LYS A 88 23.59 -1.82 9.30
CA LYS A 88 24.87 -1.18 9.66
C LYS A 88 24.98 0.27 9.15
N ASN A 89 24.77 0.47 7.85
CA ASN A 89 24.95 1.77 7.17
C ASN A 89 23.65 2.30 6.54
N VAL A 90 22.53 1.62 6.78
CA VAL A 90 21.23 1.95 6.19
C VAL A 90 20.17 1.78 7.27
N VAL A 91 19.21 2.71 7.32
CA VAL A 91 18.02 2.58 8.16
C VAL A 91 16.79 2.73 7.28
N TYR A 92 15.88 1.77 7.37
CA TYR A 92 14.54 1.89 6.83
C TYR A 92 13.64 2.33 7.96
N LEU A 93 12.93 3.44 7.80
CA LEU A 93 12.01 3.93 8.82
C LEU A 93 10.74 4.48 8.20
N GLY A 94 9.70 4.62 9.01
CA GLY A 94 8.42 5.12 8.55
C GLY A 94 7.37 5.05 9.63
N ASN A 95 6.17 5.49 9.28
CA ASN A 95 5.00 5.42 10.14
C ASN A 95 4.04 4.36 9.59
N TYR A 96 3.44 3.55 10.46
CA TYR A 96 2.41 2.62 10.02
C TYR A 96 1.16 3.37 9.55
N GLY A 97 0.38 2.76 8.64
CA GLY A 97 -0.80 3.37 8.04
C GLY A 97 -1.82 3.89 9.05
N LYS A 98 -2.05 3.13 10.13
CA LYS A 98 -2.94 3.52 11.24
C LYS A 98 -2.46 4.79 11.95
N MET A 99 -1.14 4.92 12.15
CA MET A 99 -0.53 6.11 12.73
C MET A 99 -0.67 7.33 11.82
N LEU A 100 -0.51 7.16 10.51
CA LEU A 100 -0.67 8.23 9.51
C LEU A 100 -2.11 8.77 9.44
N ASN A 101 -3.10 7.92 9.69
CA ASN A 101 -4.52 8.28 9.68
C ASN A 101 -5.06 8.78 11.02
N SER A 102 -4.24 8.82 12.07
CA SER A 102 -4.65 9.29 13.38
C SER A 102 -4.58 10.82 13.46
N ASP A 103 -5.53 11.44 14.16
CA ASP A 103 -5.51 12.90 14.41
C ASP A 103 -5.07 13.23 15.86
N SER A 104 -4.61 12.23 16.62
CA SER A 104 -4.25 12.40 18.03
C SER A 104 -2.96 13.22 18.21
N PRO A 105 -2.96 14.33 18.98
CA PRO A 105 -1.80 15.20 19.17
C PRO A 105 -0.57 14.49 19.75
N GLY A 106 -0.78 13.54 20.67
CA GLY A 106 0.31 12.75 21.28
C GLY A 106 1.01 11.79 20.31
N ILE A 107 0.36 11.44 19.20
CA ILE A 107 0.93 10.59 18.15
C ILE A 107 1.81 11.41 17.21
N ASP A 108 1.49 12.68 16.98
CA ASP A 108 2.22 13.51 16.02
C ASP A 108 3.67 13.81 16.46
N ALA A 109 3.93 13.85 17.78
CA ALA A 109 5.26 14.06 18.35
C ALA A 109 6.24 12.91 18.09
N THR A 110 5.74 11.69 17.88
CA THR A 110 6.56 10.49 17.64
C THR A 110 6.53 10.03 16.19
N ARG A 111 5.92 10.81 15.28
CA ARG A 111 5.94 10.52 13.84
C ARG A 111 7.29 10.83 13.25
N PHE A 112 7.83 9.92 12.45
CA PHE A 112 8.91 10.29 11.56
C PHE A 112 8.41 11.29 10.53
N LYS A 113 9.13 12.39 10.35
CA LYS A 113 8.81 13.45 9.41
C LYS A 113 10.00 13.69 8.49
N ILE A 114 9.72 13.87 7.21
CA ILE A 114 10.65 14.40 6.22
C ILE A 114 10.22 15.82 5.91
N ASP A 115 11.08 16.79 6.22
CA ASP A 115 10.84 18.21 5.95
C ASP A 115 9.45 18.66 6.47
N GLY A 116 9.10 18.21 7.67
CA GLY A 116 7.81 18.49 8.32
C GLY A 116 6.62 17.64 7.87
N LYS A 117 6.75 16.79 6.85
CA LYS A 117 5.68 15.90 6.36
C LYS A 117 5.84 14.47 6.90
N PRO A 118 4.75 13.77 7.30
CA PRO A 118 4.84 12.40 7.77
C PRO A 118 5.50 11.46 6.75
N ALA A 119 6.52 10.73 7.19
CA ALA A 119 7.23 9.75 6.38
C ALA A 119 6.45 8.43 6.29
N ARG A 120 6.27 7.89 5.07
CA ARG A 120 5.60 6.60 4.88
C ARG A 120 6.56 5.43 5.02
N LEU A 121 7.59 5.41 4.16
CA LEU A 121 8.71 4.49 4.24
C LEU A 121 9.90 5.12 3.53
N VAL A 122 11.00 5.23 4.25
CA VAL A 122 12.18 5.97 3.85
C VAL A 122 13.39 5.10 4.11
N ARG A 123 14.24 5.01 3.09
CA ARG A 123 15.58 4.47 3.20
C ARG A 123 16.54 5.63 3.41
N ILE A 124 17.29 5.61 4.51
CA ILE A 124 18.34 6.58 4.81
C ILE A 124 19.69 5.84 4.78
N GLU A 125 20.65 6.40 4.06
CA GLU A 125 22.00 5.83 3.91
C GLU A 125 23.04 6.82 4.42
N GLY A 126 24.04 6.31 5.13
CA GLY A 126 25.18 7.12 5.54
C GLY A 126 25.99 6.47 6.64
N ASN A 127 27.03 7.18 7.06
CA ASN A 127 27.77 6.83 8.26
C ASN A 127 26.98 7.31 9.48
N ASP A 128 26.96 6.49 10.54
CA ASP A 128 26.31 6.78 11.83
C ASP A 128 24.77 6.96 11.79
N VAL A 129 24.13 6.70 10.65
CA VAL A 129 22.66 6.78 10.53
C VAL A 129 21.96 5.82 11.49
N ARG A 130 22.57 4.67 11.77
CA ARG A 130 22.11 3.74 12.78
C ARG A 130 22.08 4.40 14.16
N ASP A 131 23.16 5.06 14.55
CA ASP A 131 23.25 5.62 15.91
C ASP A 131 22.29 6.81 16.09
N LYS A 132 21.97 7.54 15.01
CA LYS A 132 20.97 8.63 15.02
C LYS A 132 19.51 8.13 15.08
N TYR A 133 19.19 7.10 14.31
CA TYR A 133 17.80 6.69 14.08
C TYR A 133 17.41 5.41 14.83
N CYS A 134 18.35 4.57 15.21
CA CYS A 134 18.09 3.31 15.91
C CYS A 134 18.36 3.37 17.42
N ALA A 135 18.73 4.55 17.93
CA ALA A 135 18.78 4.81 19.37
C ALA A 135 17.40 4.66 20.04
N ASP A 136 17.37 4.51 21.36
CA ASP A 136 16.11 4.38 22.11
C ASP A 136 15.20 5.60 21.92
N VAL A 137 15.79 6.79 21.86
CA VAL A 137 15.13 8.04 21.48
C VAL A 137 15.63 8.47 20.10
N PRO A 138 14.92 8.13 19.01
CA PRO A 138 15.35 8.49 17.68
C PRO A 138 15.14 9.96 17.37
N LYS A 139 15.91 10.46 16.41
CA LYS A 139 15.58 11.72 15.74
C LYS A 139 14.38 11.51 14.82
N TYR A 140 13.24 12.11 15.17
CA TYR A 140 11.99 11.98 14.39
C TYR A 140 11.96 12.83 13.12
N ASP A 141 12.65 13.97 13.11
CA ASP A 141 12.69 14.86 11.94
C ASP A 141 13.94 14.63 11.07
N ILE A 142 13.72 14.42 9.79
CA ILE A 142 14.72 14.04 8.80
C ILE A 142 14.81 15.20 7.81
N THR A 143 15.94 15.91 7.77
CA THR A 143 16.09 17.14 6.98
C THR A 143 17.34 17.20 6.09
N ALA A 144 18.41 16.49 6.43
CA ALA A 144 19.71 16.64 5.73
C ALA A 144 20.38 15.32 5.30
N ASP A 145 19.78 14.17 5.60
CA ASP A 145 20.40 12.87 5.35
C ASP A 145 20.12 12.37 3.92
N LYS A 146 21.07 11.63 3.33
CA LYS A 146 20.91 10.98 2.03
C LYS A 146 19.78 9.96 2.13
N ARG A 147 18.65 10.27 1.52
CA ARG A 147 17.38 9.54 1.70
C ARG A 147 16.69 9.24 0.38
N SER A 148 15.90 8.18 0.38
CA SER A 148 15.02 7.79 -0.71
C SER A 148 13.67 7.38 -0.11
N GLU A 149 12.60 8.04 -0.51
CA GLU A 149 11.25 7.62 -0.15
C GLU A 149 10.81 6.50 -1.07
N LEU A 150 10.32 5.40 -0.49
CA LEU A 150 10.08 4.15 -1.23
C LEU A 150 8.62 3.93 -1.60
N LEU A 151 7.68 4.56 -0.91
CA LEU A 151 6.24 4.43 -1.16
C LEU A 151 5.65 5.67 -1.86
N VAL A 152 6.43 6.27 -2.77
CA VAL A 152 5.99 7.40 -3.58
C VAL A 152 5.14 6.88 -4.74
N SER A 153 3.91 7.36 -4.83
CA SER A 153 3.03 7.17 -5.97
C SER A 153 2.21 8.45 -6.17
N ASP A 154 2.05 8.86 -7.42
CA ASP A 154 1.38 10.12 -7.77
C ASP A 154 -0.11 10.11 -7.41
N ASN A 155 -0.78 8.95 -7.58
CA ASN A 155 -2.22 8.82 -7.44
C ASN A 155 -2.65 7.84 -6.34
N THR A 156 -1.71 7.19 -5.66
CA THR A 156 -2.03 6.19 -4.64
C THR A 156 -1.32 6.53 -3.34
N GLU A 157 -2.11 6.89 -2.34
CA GLU A 157 -1.64 6.95 -0.97
C GLU A 157 -1.39 5.54 -0.45
N LEU A 158 -0.11 5.19 -0.33
CA LEU A 158 0.37 3.90 0.16
C LEU A 158 1.00 4.05 1.55
N ALA A 159 0.90 3.00 2.36
CA ALA A 159 1.60 2.90 3.63
C ALA A 159 2.03 1.46 3.90
N VAL A 160 2.99 1.33 4.83
CA VAL A 160 3.28 0.06 5.47
C VAL A 160 2.24 -0.17 6.55
N HIS A 161 1.64 -1.34 6.57
CA HIS A 161 0.66 -1.74 7.57
C HIS A 161 1.22 -2.74 8.56
N LYS A 162 2.21 -3.52 8.14
CA LYS A 162 2.93 -4.45 9.00
C LYS A 162 4.36 -4.61 8.50
N LEU A 163 5.29 -4.71 9.44
CA LEU A 163 6.67 -5.09 9.17
C LEU A 163 7.09 -6.07 10.26
N ALA A 164 7.58 -7.24 9.85
CA ALA A 164 8.04 -8.26 10.77
C ALA A 164 9.36 -8.85 10.29
N VAL A 165 10.24 -9.11 11.26
CA VAL A 165 11.50 -9.81 11.06
C VAL A 165 11.52 -11.00 12.01
N SER A 166 11.61 -12.20 11.45
CA SER A 166 11.67 -13.44 12.23
C SER A 166 12.87 -14.29 11.81
N PRO A 167 13.54 -14.99 12.75
CA PRO A 167 14.57 -15.94 12.38
C PRO A 167 13.94 -17.12 11.64
N ALA A 168 14.46 -17.45 10.46
CA ALA A 168 14.05 -18.63 9.69
C ALA A 168 14.95 -19.83 10.00
N VAL A 169 16.28 -19.60 10.03
CA VAL A 169 17.28 -20.62 10.35
C VAL A 169 18.48 -19.96 11.03
N THR A 170 19.00 -20.57 12.08
CA THR A 170 20.24 -20.15 12.75
C THR A 170 21.24 -21.31 12.73
N HIS A 171 22.25 -21.23 11.85
CA HIS A 171 23.35 -22.21 11.79
C HIS A 171 24.70 -21.49 11.92
N GLY A 172 25.37 -21.69 13.07
CA GLY A 172 26.68 -21.08 13.35
C GLY A 172 26.64 -19.55 13.27
N ILE A 173 27.57 -18.98 12.50
CA ILE A 173 27.68 -17.53 12.25
C ILE A 173 26.71 -16.99 11.20
N SER A 174 26.08 -17.88 10.42
CA SER A 174 25.12 -17.48 9.37
C SER A 174 23.69 -17.54 9.89
N LYS A 175 22.97 -16.43 9.74
CA LYS A 175 21.57 -16.29 10.15
C LYS A 175 20.71 -16.00 8.94
N LEU A 176 19.65 -16.78 8.77
CA LEU A 176 18.61 -16.55 7.77
C LEU A 176 17.41 -15.92 8.47
N TYR A 177 16.96 -14.77 7.99
CA TYR A 177 15.79 -14.07 8.48
C TYR A 177 14.70 -14.06 7.43
N LYS A 178 13.46 -14.27 7.86
CA LYS A 178 12.25 -13.99 7.09
C LYS A 178 11.85 -12.53 7.35
N LEU A 179 11.71 -11.76 6.28
CA LEU A 179 11.19 -10.40 6.29
C LEU A 179 9.79 -10.44 5.67
N ASP A 180 8.80 -9.98 6.43
CA ASP A 180 7.44 -9.81 5.96
C ASP A 180 7.08 -8.33 6.02
N ILE A 181 6.64 -7.77 4.91
CA ILE A 181 6.13 -6.40 4.84
C ILE A 181 4.75 -6.40 4.18
N GLU A 182 3.78 -5.82 4.85
CA GLU A 182 2.45 -5.60 4.31
C GLU A 182 2.34 -4.14 3.86
N VAL A 183 2.12 -3.94 2.57
CA VAL A 183 2.00 -2.61 1.96
C VAL A 183 0.64 -2.53 1.28
N GLY A 184 -0.02 -1.39 1.45
CA GLY A 184 -1.31 -1.20 0.81
C GLY A 184 -1.72 0.26 0.78
N THR A 185 -2.91 0.48 0.21
CA THR A 185 -3.58 1.77 0.24
C THR A 185 -3.82 2.23 1.67
N ASN A 186 -3.74 3.54 1.92
CA ASN A 186 -3.90 4.11 3.26
C ASN A 186 -4.90 5.28 3.33
N LYS A 187 -5.85 5.36 2.39
CA LYS A 187 -6.90 6.38 2.43
C LYS A 187 -7.78 6.17 3.67
N LYS A 188 -8.07 7.24 4.41
CA LYS A 188 -8.90 7.17 5.63
C LYS A 188 -10.24 6.48 5.34
N GLY A 189 -10.56 5.46 6.13
CA GLY A 189 -11.79 4.66 6.00
C GLY A 189 -11.81 3.64 4.84
N SER A 190 -10.75 3.47 4.05
CA SER A 190 -10.71 2.40 3.05
C SER A 190 -10.42 1.01 3.67
N LEU A 191 -9.79 1.00 4.85
CA LEU A 191 -9.42 -0.20 5.59
C LEU A 191 -10.22 -0.34 6.88
N ASP A 192 -10.45 -1.58 7.30
CA ASP A 192 -10.93 -1.91 8.64
C ASP A 192 -9.79 -1.92 9.68
N ASN A 193 -10.13 -2.24 10.93
CA ASN A 193 -9.16 -2.29 12.04
C ASN A 193 -8.11 -3.41 11.89
N ASN A 194 -8.34 -4.38 11.01
CA ASN A 194 -7.43 -5.50 10.73
C ASN A 194 -6.70 -5.32 9.40
N THR A 195 -6.64 -4.09 8.88
CA THR A 195 -5.99 -3.74 7.61
C THR A 195 -6.59 -4.47 6.40
N ARG A 196 -7.89 -4.76 6.42
CA ARG A 196 -8.59 -5.35 5.28
C ARG A 196 -9.42 -4.32 4.57
N CYS A 197 -9.58 -4.50 3.26
CA CYS A 197 -10.43 -3.61 2.48
C CYS A 197 -11.88 -3.68 2.96
N ARG A 198 -12.40 -2.52 3.35
CA ARG A 198 -13.74 -2.42 3.89
C ARG A 198 -14.76 -2.54 2.77
N ILE A 199 -15.76 -3.39 3.00
CA ILE A 199 -16.87 -3.63 2.05
C ILE A 199 -18.11 -2.84 2.47
N ASN A 200 -18.38 -2.75 3.78
CA ASN A 200 -19.58 -2.13 4.31
C ASN A 200 -19.34 -0.71 4.77
N HIS A 201 -20.34 0.14 4.59
CA HIS A 201 -20.30 1.50 5.13
C HIS A 201 -20.45 1.46 6.65
N ASP A 202 -19.52 2.11 7.34
CA ASP A 202 -19.60 2.35 8.77
C ASP A 202 -19.24 3.81 9.03
N ASP A 203 -20.22 4.56 9.51
CA ASP A 203 -20.14 6.00 9.81
C ASP A 203 -19.11 6.32 10.91
N SER A 204 -18.76 5.34 11.75
CA SER A 204 -17.80 5.52 12.85
C SER A 204 -16.35 5.75 12.37
N LEU A 205 -16.06 5.46 11.09
CA LEU A 205 -14.72 5.59 10.48
C LEU A 205 -14.60 6.83 9.57
N GLY A 206 -15.63 7.68 9.51
CA GLY A 206 -15.56 9.04 8.96
C GLY A 206 -15.40 9.17 7.43
N ALA A 207 -15.46 8.07 6.68
CA ALA A 207 -15.43 8.08 5.21
C ALA A 207 -16.24 6.91 4.63
N LYS A 208 -16.60 6.98 3.34
CA LYS A 208 -17.22 5.86 2.61
C LYS A 208 -16.17 4.77 2.29
N PRO A 209 -16.53 3.48 2.29
CA PRO A 209 -15.63 2.43 1.84
C PRO A 209 -15.31 2.64 0.36
N ASP A 210 -14.05 2.43 0.00
CA ASP A 210 -13.53 2.61 -1.35
C ASP A 210 -12.87 1.30 -1.78
N PHE A 211 -13.71 0.33 -2.13
CA PHE A 211 -13.27 -1.04 -2.43
C PHE A 211 -12.55 -1.16 -3.79
N ASP A 212 -12.83 -0.21 -4.69
CA ASP A 212 -12.23 -0.14 -6.02
C ASP A 212 -10.82 0.44 -5.92
N TYR A 213 -10.59 1.37 -5.01
CA TYR A 213 -9.25 1.84 -4.66
C TYR A 213 -8.49 0.83 -3.79
N CYS A 214 -9.13 0.24 -2.79
CA CYS A 214 -8.44 -0.46 -1.72
C CYS A 214 -7.71 -1.74 -2.19
N SER A 215 -6.44 -1.84 -1.79
CA SER A 215 -5.64 -3.05 -1.93
C SER A 215 -4.53 -3.11 -0.89
N VAL A 216 -4.28 -4.31 -0.37
CA VAL A 216 -3.22 -4.62 0.58
C VAL A 216 -2.54 -5.90 0.12
N VAL A 217 -1.21 -5.89 0.09
CA VAL A 217 -0.39 -7.01 -0.40
C VAL A 217 0.72 -7.28 0.60
N GLU A 218 0.90 -8.56 0.92
CA GLU A 218 2.03 -9.04 1.71
C GLU A 218 3.19 -9.44 0.80
N PHE A 219 4.37 -8.92 1.12
CA PHE A 219 5.63 -9.30 0.47
C PHE A 219 6.50 -10.01 1.49
N THR A 220 6.87 -11.25 1.16
CA THR A 220 7.77 -12.06 1.98
C THR A 220 9.09 -12.28 1.27
N THR A 221 10.19 -12.24 2.03
CA THR A 221 11.46 -12.77 1.56
C THR A 221 12.32 -13.35 2.66
N PHE A 222 13.35 -14.08 2.24
CA PHE A 222 14.41 -14.56 3.10
C PHE A 222 15.71 -13.82 2.76
N VAL A 223 16.37 -13.31 3.79
CA VAL A 223 17.66 -12.64 3.69
C VAL A 223 18.66 -13.33 4.60
N ARG A 224 19.88 -13.50 4.10
CA ARG A 224 21.00 -14.04 4.86
C ARG A 224 21.86 -12.89 5.39
N ILE A 225 22.26 -13.01 6.64
CA ILE A 225 23.19 -12.11 7.32
C ILE A 225 24.31 -12.94 7.91
N GLY A 226 25.55 -12.50 7.73
CA GLY A 226 26.74 -13.24 8.11
C GLY A 226 27.12 -14.32 7.10
N GLY A 227 28.44 -14.54 6.98
CA GLY A 227 29.02 -15.57 6.11
C GLY A 227 30.02 -15.06 5.07
N VAL A 228 30.75 -13.98 5.36
CA VAL A 228 32.03 -13.74 4.68
C VAL A 228 33.09 -14.38 5.56
N GLU A 229 33.63 -15.52 5.12
CA GLU A 229 34.95 -15.99 5.56
C GLU A 229 36.04 -15.17 4.85
#